data_AF-A0A1E3WCR9-F1
#
_entry.id   AF-A0A1E3WCR9-F1
#
_cell.length_a   1.000
_cell.length_b   1.000
_cell.length_c   1.000
_cell.angle_alpha   90.00
_cell.angle_beta   90.00
_cell.angle_gamma   90.00
#
_symmetry.space_group_name_H-M   'P 1'
#
loop_
_entity.id
_entity.type
_entity.pdbx_description
1 polymer ?
#
loop_
_entity_poly.entity_id
_entity_poly.type
_entity_poly.pdbx_seq_one_letter_code
_entity_poly.pdbx_strand_id
1 'polypeptide(L)'
;MLIMRLIVTAVFVVMSFIPYGMVHVSAQAAPIGCSCKGCGCKGGPGWRGPKGTCVAEAKLASVCGSPAGAPCIQEAATQVCFATPAVAAAEDRTETQ
;
A
#
# COMPACT_ATOMS: atom_id res chain seq x y z
N MET A 1 41.22 -22.28 41.22
CA MET A 1 39.73 -22.40 41.21
C MET A 1 39.01 -21.05 41.22
N LEU A 2 39.49 -20.02 41.93
CA LEU A 2 38.88 -18.68 41.92
C LEU A 2 38.92 -18.00 40.53
N ILE A 3 40.06 -18.09 39.82
CA ILE A 3 40.25 -17.54 38.46
C ILE A 3 39.30 -18.18 37.45
N MET A 4 39.09 -19.49 37.53
CA MET A 4 38.17 -20.23 36.65
C MET A 4 36.70 -19.83 36.88
N ARG A 5 36.33 -19.45 38.11
CA ARG A 5 34.99 -18.94 38.44
C ARG A 5 34.76 -17.54 37.86
N LEU A 6 35.76 -16.65 37.90
CA LEU A 6 35.66 -15.29 37.34
C LEU A 6 35.56 -15.28 35.82
N ILE A 7 36.25 -16.19 35.14
CA ILE A 7 36.17 -16.30 33.67
C ILE A 7 34.79 -16.79 33.23
N VAL A 8 34.23 -17.80 33.92
CA VAL A 8 32.90 -18.35 33.59
C VAL A 8 31.80 -17.32 33.82
N THR A 9 31.86 -16.53 34.90
CA THR A 9 30.86 -15.49 35.15
C THR A 9 30.95 -14.34 34.15
N ALA A 10 32.15 -13.90 33.78
CA ALA A 10 32.33 -12.83 32.79
C ALA A 10 31.79 -13.24 31.40
N VAL A 11 32.03 -14.48 30.97
CA VAL A 11 31.51 -15.00 29.69
C VAL A 11 29.98 -15.06 29.70
N PHE A 12 29.37 -15.51 30.81
CA PHE A 12 27.91 -15.56 30.93
C PHE A 12 27.28 -14.17 30.88
N VAL A 13 27.85 -13.20 31.59
CA VAL A 13 27.35 -11.81 31.58
C VAL A 13 27.43 -11.23 30.17
N VAL A 14 28.57 -11.36 29.49
CA VAL A 14 28.72 -10.85 28.12
C VAL A 14 27.74 -11.52 27.15
N MET A 15 27.56 -12.84 27.23
CA MET A 15 26.62 -13.57 26.36
C MET A 15 25.15 -13.23 26.62
N SER A 16 24.78 -12.87 27.85
CA SER A 16 23.41 -12.45 28.18
C SER A 16 23.06 -11.05 27.68
N PHE A 17 24.03 -10.17 27.41
CA PHE A 17 23.75 -8.82 26.87
C PHE A 17 23.60 -8.78 25.32
N ILE A 18 24.02 -9.83 24.61
CA ILE A 18 24.01 -9.90 23.13
C ILE A 18 22.61 -10.09 22.49
N PRO A 19 21.65 -10.85 23.06
CA PRO A 19 20.39 -11.12 22.35
C PRO A 19 19.37 -9.98 22.46
N TYR A 20 19.55 -9.02 23.36
CA TYR A 20 18.58 -7.95 23.59
C TYR A 20 18.61 -6.83 22.53
N GLY A 21 19.69 -6.72 21.74
CA GLY A 21 19.84 -5.68 20.72
C GLY A 21 19.33 -6.03 19.32
N MET A 22 18.95 -7.29 19.06
CA MET A 22 18.69 -7.77 17.69
C MET A 22 17.22 -8.05 17.36
N VAL A 23 16.26 -7.61 18.18
CA VAL A 23 14.84 -7.61 17.80
C VAL A 23 14.46 -6.29 17.14
N HIS A 24 14.96 -6.08 15.92
CA HIS A 24 14.41 -5.07 15.02
C HIS A 24 13.15 -5.65 14.35
N VAL A 25 11.97 -5.35 14.91
CA VAL A 25 10.70 -5.49 14.18
C VAL A 25 10.72 -4.45 13.06
N SER A 26 11.02 -4.90 11.84
CA SER A 26 10.81 -4.10 10.63
C SER A 26 9.34 -4.18 10.25
N ALA A 27 8.58 -3.13 10.56
CA ALA A 27 7.23 -2.95 10.05
C ALA A 27 7.30 -2.68 8.54
N GLN A 28 7.16 -3.71 7.73
CA GLN A 28 6.92 -3.56 6.30
C GLN A 28 5.44 -3.22 6.13
N ALA A 29 5.18 -1.97 5.74
CA ALA A 29 3.85 -1.56 5.32
C ALA A 29 3.41 -2.48 4.19
N ALA A 30 2.41 -3.32 4.45
CA ALA A 30 1.81 -4.14 3.41
C ALA A 30 1.22 -3.18 2.36
N PRO A 31 1.40 -3.45 1.05
CA PRO A 31 0.82 -2.61 0.02
C PRO A 31 -0.70 -2.60 0.17
N ILE A 32 -1.29 -1.40 0.23
CA ILE A 32 -2.75 -1.23 0.18
C ILE A 32 -3.23 -1.82 -1.15
N GLY A 33 -4.05 -2.86 -1.08
CA GLY A 33 -4.63 -3.50 -2.26
C GLY A 33 -5.80 -2.67 -2.77
N CYS A 34 -5.63 -1.96 -3.89
CA CYS A 34 -6.72 -1.27 -4.57
C CYS A 34 -7.25 -2.09 -5.75
N SER A 35 -8.56 -2.36 -5.74
CA SER A 35 -9.28 -2.93 -6.88
C SER A 35 -9.73 -1.80 -7.80
N CYS A 36 -9.31 -1.87 -9.06
CA CYS A 36 -9.60 -0.87 -10.08
C CYS A 36 -10.37 -1.57 -11.21
N LYS A 37 -11.69 -1.37 -11.29
CA LYS A 37 -12.54 -1.94 -12.34
C LYS A 37 -13.32 -0.82 -13.02
N GLY A 38 -13.32 -0.82 -14.36
CA GLY A 38 -13.98 0.21 -15.16
C GLY A 38 -13.05 1.35 -15.57
N CYS A 39 -13.52 2.17 -16.49
CA CYS A 39 -12.77 3.32 -16.99
C CYS A 39 -12.88 4.48 -15.98
N GLY A 40 -11.73 5.06 -15.63
CA GLY A 40 -11.67 6.16 -14.66
C GLY A 40 -11.29 5.77 -13.24
N CYS A 41 -11.19 4.47 -12.93
CA CYS A 41 -10.92 3.96 -11.58
C CYS A 41 -9.66 4.53 -10.91
N LYS A 42 -8.72 5.10 -11.67
CA LYS A 42 -7.54 5.81 -11.15
C LYS A 42 -7.77 7.29 -10.79
N GLY A 43 -9.03 7.74 -10.71
CA GLY A 43 -9.39 9.10 -10.30
C GLY A 43 -9.73 10.08 -11.44
N GLY A 44 -10.14 9.57 -12.60
CA GLY A 44 -10.55 10.40 -13.74
C GLY A 44 -11.97 10.11 -14.23
N PRO A 45 -12.58 10.98 -15.04
CA PRO A 45 -13.96 10.83 -15.51
C PRO A 45 -14.20 9.57 -16.35
N GLY A 46 -13.16 9.02 -16.98
CA GLY A 46 -13.14 7.65 -17.50
C GLY A 46 -14.24 7.28 -18.50
N TRP A 47 -13.89 7.17 -19.78
CA TRP A 47 -14.84 6.84 -20.82
C TRP A 47 -14.59 5.45 -21.42
N ARG A 48 -15.65 4.69 -21.69
CA ARG A 48 -15.58 3.42 -22.43
C ARG A 48 -15.90 3.67 -23.89
N GLY A 49 -14.94 3.33 -24.75
CA GLY A 49 -15.05 3.41 -26.19
C GLY A 49 -15.96 2.33 -26.79
N PRO A 50 -16.38 2.50 -28.05
CA PRO A 50 -17.22 1.52 -28.76
C PRO A 50 -16.55 0.16 -28.97
N LYS A 51 -15.22 0.09 -28.87
CA LYS A 51 -14.42 -1.15 -28.90
C LYS A 51 -14.27 -1.81 -27.52
N GLY A 52 -14.91 -1.25 -26.48
CA GLY A 52 -14.81 -1.74 -25.10
C GLY A 52 -13.54 -1.30 -24.36
N THR A 53 -12.66 -0.53 -24.98
CA THR A 53 -11.43 0.00 -24.37
C THR A 53 -11.67 1.31 -23.63
N CYS A 54 -10.87 1.59 -22.60
CA CYS A 54 -10.94 2.87 -21.91
C CYS A 54 -10.27 3.98 -22.71
N VAL A 55 -10.94 5.13 -22.77
CA VAL A 55 -10.53 6.33 -23.48
C VAL A 55 -10.34 7.45 -22.47
N ALA A 56 -9.17 8.08 -22.53
CA ALA A 56 -8.86 9.27 -21.75
C ALA A 56 -9.59 10.49 -22.30
N GLU A 57 -9.83 11.49 -21.46
CA GLU A 57 -10.59 12.66 -21.84
C GLU A 57 -9.99 13.42 -23.03
N ALA A 58 -8.67 13.53 -23.05
CA ALA A 58 -7.91 14.15 -24.14
C ALA A 58 -8.08 13.44 -25.52
N LYS A 59 -8.55 12.21 -25.56
CA LYS A 59 -8.73 11.43 -26.81
C LYS A 59 -10.19 11.27 -27.22
N LEU A 60 -11.10 11.89 -26.50
CA LEU A 60 -12.51 11.64 -26.71
C LEU A 60 -13.04 12.18 -28.03
N ALA A 61 -12.66 13.40 -28.39
CA ALA A 61 -13.01 13.99 -29.67
C ALA A 61 -12.48 13.15 -30.85
N SER A 62 -11.31 12.50 -30.68
CA SER A 62 -10.70 11.67 -31.73
C SER A 62 -11.29 10.26 -31.81
N VAL A 63 -11.68 9.66 -30.68
CA VAL A 63 -12.12 8.25 -30.62
C VAL A 63 -13.64 8.11 -30.66
N CYS A 64 -14.34 8.99 -29.98
CA CYS A 64 -15.80 8.96 -29.88
C CYS A 64 -16.43 9.86 -30.95
N GLY A 65 -15.78 10.98 -31.27
CA GLY A 65 -16.26 11.92 -32.28
C GLY A 65 -16.94 13.12 -31.65
N SER A 66 -17.83 13.76 -32.43
CA SER A 66 -18.55 14.96 -32.03
C SER A 66 -20.05 14.65 -31.92
N PRO A 67 -20.72 14.94 -30.79
CA PRO A 67 -20.23 15.62 -29.59
C PRO A 67 -19.24 14.76 -28.80
N ALA A 68 -18.27 15.41 -28.15
CA ALA A 68 -17.25 14.75 -27.32
C ALA A 68 -17.94 13.98 -26.19
N GLY A 69 -18.16 12.69 -26.40
CA GLY A 69 -18.95 11.86 -25.49
C GLY A 69 -19.55 10.69 -26.23
N ALA A 70 -20.25 10.95 -27.33
CA ALA A 70 -20.98 9.93 -28.08
C ALA A 70 -20.09 9.34 -29.19
N PRO A 71 -20.06 8.01 -29.40
CA PRO A 71 -20.87 6.95 -28.81
C PRO A 71 -20.26 6.32 -27.53
N CYS A 72 -19.31 6.99 -26.89
CA CYS A 72 -18.66 6.47 -25.69
C CYS A 72 -19.54 6.64 -24.44
N ILE A 73 -19.33 5.75 -23.46
CA ILE A 73 -20.10 5.74 -22.22
C ILE A 73 -19.21 6.26 -21.11
N GLN A 74 -19.70 7.22 -20.33
CA GLN A 74 -19.02 7.65 -19.12
C GLN A 74 -19.24 6.64 -18.01
N GLU A 75 -18.15 6.08 -17.50
CA GLU A 75 -18.20 5.15 -16.37
C GLU A 75 -17.78 5.81 -15.07
N ALA A 76 -16.85 6.78 -15.10
CA ALA A 76 -16.33 7.48 -13.92
C ALA A 76 -16.07 6.53 -12.74
N ALA A 77 -15.50 5.36 -13.04
CA ALA A 77 -15.37 4.31 -12.05
C ALA A 77 -14.49 4.79 -10.89
N THR A 78 -14.78 4.34 -9.67
CA THR A 78 -13.99 4.64 -8.48
C THR A 78 -13.20 3.40 -8.08
N GLN A 79 -11.92 3.54 -7.74
CA GLN A 79 -11.16 2.45 -7.15
C GLN A 79 -11.65 2.14 -5.73
N VAL A 80 -11.72 0.86 -5.40
CA VAL A 80 -12.01 0.40 -4.05
C VAL A 80 -10.71 -0.08 -3.42
N CYS A 81 -10.22 0.65 -2.44
CA CYS A 81 -9.01 0.29 -1.71
C CYS A 81 -9.38 -0.42 -0.41
N PHE A 82 -8.80 -1.59 -0.20
CA PHE A 82 -8.94 -2.32 1.06
C PHE A 82 -7.66 -2.14 1.84
N ALA A 83 -7.74 -1.47 2.99
CA ALA A 83 -6.68 -1.55 3.96
C ALA A 83 -6.58 -3.01 4.40
N THR A 84 -5.44 -3.65 4.14
CA THR A 84 -5.13 -4.89 4.83
C THR A 84 -5.07 -4.55 6.34
N PRO A 85 -5.65 -5.36 7.24
CA PRO A 85 -5.72 -5.05 8.68
C PRO A 85 -4.37 -4.75 9.35
N ALA A 86 -3.24 -5.02 8.69
CA ALA A 86 -1.92 -4.58 9.11
C ALA A 86 -1.73 -3.04 9.13
N VAL A 87 -2.48 -2.28 8.33
CA VAL A 87 -2.37 -0.80 8.25
C VAL A 87 -3.34 -0.10 9.21
N ALA A 88 -4.53 -0.67 9.44
CA ALA A 88 -5.51 -0.09 10.38
C ALA A 88 -5.02 -0.07 11.84
N ALA A 89 -4.03 -0.91 12.19
CA ALA A 89 -3.40 -0.90 13.51
C ALA A 89 -2.32 0.19 13.69
N ALA A 90 -1.98 0.96 12.65
CA ALA A 90 -0.94 1.99 12.69
C ALA A 90 -1.49 3.43 12.80
N GLU A 91 -2.74 3.69 12.39
CA GLU A 91 -3.34 5.05 12.46
C GLU A 91 -3.89 5.39 13.86
N ASP A 92 -4.11 4.41 14.75
CA ASP A 92 -4.61 4.61 16.12
C ASP A 92 -3.48 4.74 17.18
N ARG A 93 -2.41 5.49 16.88
CA ARG A 93 -1.42 5.92 17.90
C ARG A 93 -0.90 7.35 17.73
N THR A 94 -1.45 8.11 16.80
CA THR A 94 -1.08 9.53 16.62
C THR A 94 -2.20 10.47 17.07
N GLU A 95 -2.92 10.10 18.13
CA GLU A 95 -3.76 11.05 18.86
C GLU A 95 -3.43 10.92 20.34
N THR A 96 -2.29 11.51 20.71
CA THR A 96 -1.94 11.77 22.10
C THR A 96 -2.64 13.08 22.49
N GLN A 97 -3.62 12.99 23.38
CA GLN A 97 -3.91 14.06 24.32
C GLN A 97 -4.20 13.46 25.69
#